data_AF-A0A2J8JEQ1-F1
#
_entry.id   AF-A0A2J8JEQ1-F1
#
_cell.length_a   1.000
_cell.length_b   1.000
_cell.length_c   1.000
_cell.angle_alpha   90.00
_cell.angle_beta   90.00
_cell.angle_gamma   90.00
#
_symmetry.space_group_name_H-M   'P 1'
#
loop_
_entity.id
_entity.type
_entity.pdbx_description
1 polymer ?
#
loop_
_entity_poly.entity_id
_entity_poly.type
_entity_poly.pdbx_seq_one_letter_code
_entity_poly.pdbx_strand_id
1 'polypeptide(L)'
;MSAEVKVTGQNQEQFLLLAKSAKGAALATLIHQVLEAPGVYVFGELLDMPNVRELAESDFASTFRLLTVFAYGTYADYLAEARNLPPLTEAQKNKLRHLSVVTLAAKVKCIPYAVLLEALALRNV
;
A
#
# COMPACT_ATOMS: atom_id res chain seq x y z
N MET A 1 -21.54 -6.46 14.78
CA MET A 1 -20.40 -6.45 13.83
C MET A 1 -19.99 -5.00 13.51
N SER A 2 -19.78 -4.15 14.52
CA SER A 2 -19.62 -2.68 14.31
C SER A 2 -18.29 -2.10 14.82
N ALA A 3 -17.38 -2.96 15.30
CA ALA A 3 -16.11 -2.54 15.89
C ALA A 3 -14.96 -2.48 14.86
N GLU A 4 -14.97 -3.35 13.85
CA GLU A 4 -13.86 -3.45 12.88
C GLU A 4 -13.78 -2.23 11.94
N VAL A 5 -14.92 -1.64 11.55
CA VAL A 5 -14.93 -0.47 10.66
C VAL A 5 -14.44 0.82 11.35
N LYS A 6 -14.66 0.95 12.67
CA LYS A 6 -14.23 2.16 13.42
C LYS A 6 -12.72 2.21 13.65
N VAL A 7 -12.10 1.08 13.97
CA VAL A 7 -10.65 1.00 14.22
C VAL A 7 -9.84 1.34 12.97
N THR A 8 -10.33 0.96 11.79
CA THR A 8 -9.64 1.24 10.53
C THR A 8 -9.55 2.73 10.20
N GLY A 9 -10.66 3.47 10.35
CA GLY A 9 -10.68 4.92 10.13
C GLY A 9 -9.80 5.67 11.13
N GLN A 10 -9.81 5.24 12.40
CA GLN A 10 -9.04 5.86 13.46
C GLN A 10 -7.53 5.75 13.24
N ASN A 11 -7.06 4.58 12.78
CA ASN A 11 -5.66 4.39 12.41
C ASN A 11 -5.27 5.29 11.23
N GLN A 12 -6.13 5.39 10.21
CA GLN A 12 -5.88 6.25 9.06
C GLN A 12 -5.79 7.73 9.44
N GLU A 13 -6.74 8.24 10.21
CA GLU A 13 -6.74 9.63 10.69
C GLU A 13 -5.48 9.94 11.50
N GLN A 14 -5.05 9.00 12.36
CA GLN A 14 -3.83 9.14 13.14
C GLN A 14 -2.60 9.19 12.24
N PHE A 15 -2.50 8.31 11.23
CA PHE A 15 -1.41 8.34 10.26
C PHE A 15 -1.43 9.60 9.39
N LEU A 16 -2.60 10.08 8.98
CA LEU A 16 -2.73 11.36 8.28
C LEU A 16 -2.23 12.54 9.14
N LEU A 17 -2.60 12.57 10.42
CA LEU A 17 -2.16 13.61 11.34
C LEU A 17 -0.64 13.56 11.54
N LEU A 18 -0.09 12.36 11.69
CA LEU A 18 1.36 12.16 11.77
C LEU A 18 2.05 12.56 10.47
N ALA A 19 1.48 12.23 9.30
CA ALA A 19 2.04 12.61 8.00
C ALA A 19 2.06 14.14 7.80
N LYS A 20 1.06 14.86 8.32
CA LYS A 20 1.05 16.34 8.29
C LYS A 20 2.21 16.96 9.08
N SER A 21 2.58 16.36 10.22
CA SER A 21 3.69 16.86 11.06
C SER A 21 5.04 16.24 10.70
N ALA A 22 5.07 15.06 10.10
CA ALA A 22 6.29 14.36 9.70
C ALA A 22 6.84 14.90 8.37
N LYS A 23 8.17 14.88 8.22
CA LYS A 23 8.89 15.29 7.01
C LYS A 23 10.10 14.40 6.77
N GLY A 24 10.46 14.22 5.50
CA GLY A 24 11.64 13.45 5.09
C GLY A 24 11.68 12.05 5.68
N ALA A 25 12.76 11.71 6.39
CA ALA A 25 12.98 10.37 6.97
C ALA A 25 11.86 9.91 7.92
N ALA A 26 11.27 10.83 8.71
CA ALA A 26 10.17 10.49 9.60
C ALA A 26 8.94 10.01 8.82
N LEU A 27 8.69 10.62 7.66
CA LEU A 27 7.54 10.28 6.82
C LEU A 27 7.80 9.00 6.03
N ALA A 28 9.04 8.74 5.60
CA ALA A 28 9.43 7.44 5.04
C ALA A 28 9.19 6.30 6.04
N THR A 29 9.62 6.46 7.30
CA THR A 29 9.34 5.50 8.37
C THR A 29 7.84 5.34 8.62
N LEU A 30 7.10 6.45 8.60
CA LEU A 30 5.65 6.43 8.74
C LEU A 30 5.02 5.58 7.62
N ILE A 31 5.41 5.78 6.35
CA ILE A 31 4.92 4.98 5.23
C ILE A 31 5.16 3.49 5.49
N HIS A 32 6.36 3.09 5.91
CA HIS A 32 6.62 1.69 6.26
C HIS A 32 5.68 1.16 7.36
N GLN A 33 5.40 1.96 8.39
CA GLN A 33 4.43 1.63 9.43
C GLN A 33 3.00 1.51 8.88
N VAL A 34 2.55 2.44 8.03
CA VAL A 34 1.22 2.37 7.42
C VAL A 34 1.11 1.15 6.52
N LEU A 35 2.17 0.81 5.77
CA LEU A 35 2.19 -0.37 4.91
C LEU A 35 2.11 -1.68 5.71
N GLU A 36 2.69 -1.72 6.91
CA GLU A 36 2.62 -2.88 7.80
C GLU A 36 1.33 -2.91 8.63
N ALA A 37 0.68 -1.76 8.83
CA ALA A 37 -0.53 -1.67 9.63
C ALA A 37 -1.70 -2.48 9.02
N PRO A 38 -2.25 -3.48 9.74
CA PRO A 38 -3.40 -4.24 9.27
C PRO A 38 -4.65 -3.35 9.23
N GLY A 39 -5.50 -3.56 8.23
CA GLY A 39 -6.74 -2.80 8.06
C GLY A 39 -6.57 -1.51 7.26
N VAL A 40 -5.37 -0.92 7.17
CA VAL A 40 -5.16 0.29 6.35
C VAL A 40 -4.93 -0.09 4.89
N TYR A 41 -5.94 0.18 4.05
CA TYR A 41 -5.92 -0.14 2.62
C TYR A 41 -6.11 1.09 1.72
N VAL A 42 -6.42 2.26 2.28
CA VAL A 42 -6.57 3.51 1.51
C VAL A 42 -5.34 4.38 1.74
N PHE A 43 -4.59 4.60 0.66
CA PHE A 43 -3.37 5.41 0.65
C PHE A 43 -3.50 6.67 -0.20
N GLY A 44 -4.61 6.84 -0.94
CA GLY A 44 -4.83 8.01 -1.79
C GLY A 44 -4.77 9.33 -1.02
N GLU A 45 -5.41 9.39 0.15
CA GLU A 45 -5.40 10.55 1.05
C GLU A 45 -3.98 10.91 1.55
N LEU A 46 -3.15 9.89 1.82
CA LEU A 46 -1.76 10.10 2.20
C LEU A 46 -0.97 10.64 0.99
N LEU A 47 -1.19 10.07 -0.20
CA LEU A 47 -0.47 10.43 -1.41
C LEU A 47 -0.81 11.86 -1.91
N ASP A 48 -2.02 12.35 -1.60
CA ASP A 48 -2.43 13.72 -1.93
C ASP A 48 -1.76 14.78 -1.02
N MET A 49 -1.12 14.38 0.07
CA MET A 49 -0.44 15.33 0.95
C MET A 49 0.81 15.93 0.31
N PRO A 50 1.02 17.26 0.44
CA PRO A 50 2.21 17.92 -0.07
C PRO A 50 3.50 17.35 0.55
N ASN A 51 3.46 16.99 1.84
CA ASN A 51 4.59 16.37 2.54
C ASN A 51 5.05 15.07 1.86
N VAL A 52 4.10 14.26 1.37
CA VAL A 52 4.39 13.00 0.66
C VAL A 52 4.96 13.28 -0.73
N ARG A 53 4.42 14.29 -1.41
CA ARG A 53 4.91 14.73 -2.73
C ARG A 53 6.34 15.25 -2.67
N GLU A 54 6.73 15.93 -1.58
CA GLU A 54 8.12 16.35 -1.35
C GLU A 54 9.08 15.16 -1.21
N LEU A 55 8.65 13.98 -0.72
CA LEU A 55 9.53 12.80 -0.71
C LEU A 55 9.79 12.24 -2.10
N ALA A 56 8.89 12.49 -3.07
CA ALA A 56 9.09 12.06 -4.44
C ALA A 56 10.32 12.74 -5.09
N GLU A 57 10.61 13.97 -4.66
CA GLU A 57 11.74 14.78 -5.15
C GLU A 57 13.01 14.63 -4.29
N SER A 58 12.94 13.82 -3.22
CA SER A 58 14.04 13.59 -2.28
C SER A 58 14.65 12.19 -2.46
N ASP A 59 15.67 11.85 -1.66
CA ASP A 59 16.31 10.53 -1.62
C ASP A 59 15.35 9.36 -1.30
N PHE A 60 14.13 9.67 -0.85
CA PHE A 60 13.06 8.72 -0.54
C PHE A 60 12.08 8.50 -1.71
N ALA A 61 12.45 8.88 -2.93
CA ALA A 61 11.62 8.70 -4.12
C ALA A 61 11.16 7.24 -4.31
N SER A 62 11.99 6.26 -3.91
CA SER A 62 11.65 4.84 -3.95
C SER A 62 10.50 4.48 -2.99
N THR A 63 10.43 5.10 -1.81
CA THR A 63 9.33 4.95 -0.85
C THR A 63 8.05 5.62 -1.36
N PHE A 64 8.15 6.77 -2.02
CA PHE A 64 7.01 7.42 -2.68
C PHE A 64 6.45 6.54 -3.81
N ARG A 65 7.34 5.98 -4.64
CA ARG A 65 6.99 5.05 -5.72
C ARG A 65 6.27 3.83 -5.15
N LEU A 66 6.76 3.29 -4.05
CA LEU A 66 6.13 2.18 -3.34
C LEU A 66 4.71 2.53 -2.90
N LEU A 67 4.52 3.69 -2.26
CA LEU A 67 3.20 4.17 -1.87
C LEU A 67 2.25 4.32 -3.07
N THR A 68 2.77 4.78 -4.21
CA THR A 68 2.01 4.91 -5.47
C THR A 68 1.54 3.54 -5.97
N VAL A 69 2.39 2.52 -5.92
CA VAL A 69 2.02 1.14 -6.27
C VAL A 69 0.96 0.60 -5.31
N PHE A 70 1.03 0.92 -4.02
CA PHE A 70 -0.01 0.53 -3.06
C PHE A 70 -1.35 1.27 -3.26
N ALA A 71 -1.31 2.52 -3.74
CA ALA A 71 -2.50 3.32 -3.96
C ALA A 71 -3.22 2.97 -5.28
N TYR A 72 -2.47 2.69 -6.35
CA TYR A 72 -3.03 2.53 -7.71
C TYR A 72 -2.59 1.26 -8.44
N GLY A 73 -1.50 0.62 -8.00
CA GLY A 73 -0.90 -0.52 -8.68
C GLY A 73 -1.37 -1.87 -8.13
N THR A 74 -0.79 -2.91 -8.71
CA THR A 74 -1.01 -4.31 -8.30
C THR A 74 0.30 -4.96 -7.83
N TYR A 75 0.18 -6.16 -7.26
CA TYR A 75 1.32 -6.97 -6.87
C TYR A 75 2.23 -7.32 -8.07
N ALA A 76 1.66 -7.44 -9.27
CA ALA A 76 2.42 -7.63 -10.50
C ALA A 76 3.27 -6.40 -10.85
N ASP A 77 2.74 -5.18 -10.67
CA ASP A 77 3.51 -3.94 -10.86
C ASP A 77 4.68 -3.86 -9.89
N TYR A 78 4.47 -4.25 -8.63
CA TYR A 78 5.56 -4.34 -7.65
C TYR A 78 6.63 -5.34 -8.08
N LEU A 79 6.25 -6.51 -8.61
CA LEU A 79 7.22 -7.50 -9.11
C LEU A 79 8.01 -6.99 -10.32
N ALA A 80 7.35 -6.28 -11.24
CA ALA A 80 7.99 -5.69 -12.40
C ALA A 80 9.00 -4.59 -11.99
N GLU A 81 8.64 -3.79 -10.97
CA GLU A 81 9.43 -2.66 -10.50
C GLU A 81 10.27 -2.99 -9.24
N ALA A 82 10.38 -4.27 -8.88
CA ALA A 82 11.06 -4.75 -7.66
C ALA A 82 12.55 -4.39 -7.60
N ARG A 83 13.18 -4.06 -8.74
CA ARG A 83 14.57 -3.55 -8.80
C ARG A 83 14.69 -2.09 -8.34
N ASN A 84 13.63 -1.30 -8.47
CA ASN A 84 13.61 0.13 -8.14
C ASN A 84 12.93 0.41 -6.79
N LEU A 85 12.27 -0.60 -6.21
CA LEU A 85 11.52 -0.49 -4.96
C LEU A 85 12.31 -1.08 -3.79
N PRO A 86 12.18 -0.52 -2.58
CA PRO A 86 12.81 -1.10 -1.41
C PRO A 86 12.19 -2.47 -1.09
N PRO A 87 12.98 -3.41 -0.51
CA PRO A 87 12.50 -4.75 -0.21
C PRO A 87 11.34 -4.70 0.79
N LEU A 88 10.18 -5.23 0.39
CA LEU A 88 9.01 -5.37 1.25
C LEU A 88 9.13 -6.57 2.19
N THR A 89 8.57 -6.44 3.39
CA THR A 89 8.32 -7.56 4.30
C THR A 89 7.17 -8.44 3.77
N GLU A 90 7.12 -9.71 4.21
CA GLU A 90 6.04 -10.63 3.81
C GLU A 90 4.65 -10.10 4.17
N ALA A 91 4.52 -9.39 5.30
CA ALA A 91 3.28 -8.72 5.71
C ALA A 91 2.84 -7.66 4.67
N GLN A 92 3.76 -6.82 4.22
CA GLN A 92 3.49 -5.78 3.22
C GLN A 92 3.16 -6.39 1.85
N LYS A 93 3.89 -7.44 1.43
CA LYS A 93 3.58 -8.18 0.20
C LYS A 93 2.19 -8.78 0.24
N ASN A 94 1.82 -9.40 1.36
CA ASN A 94 0.47 -9.92 1.55
C ASN A 94 -0.57 -8.80 1.49
N LYS A 95 -0.27 -7.62 2.04
CA LYS A 95 -1.20 -6.48 1.95
C LYS A 95 -1.40 -5.99 0.52
N LEU A 96 -0.33 -5.91 -0.26
CA LEU A 96 -0.42 -5.56 -1.69
C LEU A 96 -1.17 -6.62 -2.50
N ARG A 97 -0.99 -7.90 -2.15
CA ARG A 97 -1.80 -9.01 -2.67
C ARG A 97 -3.29 -8.80 -2.38
N HIS A 98 -3.67 -8.51 -1.13
CA HIS A 98 -5.06 -8.22 -0.77
C HIS A 98 -5.63 -7.04 -1.57
N LEU A 99 -4.88 -5.93 -1.68
CA LEU A 99 -5.28 -4.78 -2.49
C LEU A 99 -5.50 -5.16 -3.95
N SER A 100 -4.61 -5.98 -4.52
CA SER A 100 -4.75 -6.47 -5.90
C SER A 100 -6.01 -7.30 -6.08
N VAL A 101 -6.34 -8.18 -5.12
CA VAL A 101 -7.60 -8.93 -5.12
C VAL A 101 -8.80 -8.00 -5.04
N VAL A 102 -8.77 -7.00 -4.15
CA VAL A 102 -9.87 -6.03 -4.01
C VAL A 102 -10.07 -5.24 -5.32
N THR A 103 -8.98 -4.79 -5.95
CA THR A 103 -9.02 -4.11 -7.26
C THR A 103 -9.54 -5.01 -8.37
N LEU A 104 -9.16 -6.29 -8.39
CA LEU A 104 -9.69 -7.27 -9.35
C LEU A 104 -11.18 -7.55 -9.09
N ALA A 105 -11.59 -7.65 -7.82
CA ALA A 105 -12.98 -7.88 -7.41
C ALA A 105 -13.88 -6.70 -7.78
N ALA A 106 -13.33 -5.47 -7.70
CA ALA A 106 -14.02 -4.26 -8.14
C ALA A 106 -14.28 -4.27 -9.66
N LYS A 107 -13.39 -4.88 -10.46
CA LYS A 107 -13.57 -4.99 -11.92
C LYS A 107 -14.44 -6.17 -12.33
N VAL A 108 -14.35 -7.30 -11.64
CA VAL A 108 -15.01 -8.56 -12.04
C VAL A 108 -15.70 -9.19 -10.83
N LYS A 109 -17.02 -9.41 -10.93
CA LYS A 109 -17.83 -10.05 -9.86
C LYS A 109 -17.41 -11.49 -9.55
N CYS A 110 -16.84 -12.19 -10.52
CA CYS A 110 -16.31 -13.55 -10.35
C CYS A 110 -14.87 -13.58 -10.87
N ILE A 111 -13.90 -13.57 -9.95
CA ILE A 111 -12.49 -13.69 -10.34
C ILE A 111 -12.14 -15.18 -10.44
N PRO A 112 -11.71 -15.68 -11.61
CA PRO A 112 -11.24 -17.05 -11.73
C PRO A 112 -10.00 -17.28 -10.87
N TYR A 113 -9.91 -18.43 -10.22
CA TYR A 113 -8.77 -18.77 -9.35
C TYR A 113 -7.43 -18.73 -10.10
N ALA A 114 -7.41 -19.12 -11.38
CA ALA A 114 -6.23 -19.06 -12.24
C ALA A 114 -5.69 -17.62 -12.39
N VAL A 115 -6.58 -16.65 -12.64
CA VAL A 115 -6.21 -15.23 -12.75
C VAL A 115 -5.68 -14.70 -11.42
N LEU A 116 -6.30 -15.13 -10.31
CA LEU A 116 -5.90 -14.72 -8.97
C LEU A 116 -4.51 -15.29 -8.59
N LEU A 117 -4.27 -16.58 -8.88
CA LEU A 117 -2.95 -17.22 -8.70
C LEU A 117 -1.86 -16.51 -9.50
N GLU A 118 -2.13 -16.22 -10.78
CA GLU A 118 -1.18 -15.55 -11.67
C GLU A 118 -0.88 -14.11 -11.21
N ALA A 119 -1.93 -13.32 -10.92
CA ALA A 119 -1.79 -11.93 -10.49
C ALA A 119 -1.10 -11.77 -9.12
N LEU A 120 -1.27 -12.75 -8.23
CA LEU A 120 -0.68 -12.73 -6.89
C LEU A 120 0.66 -13.46 -6.82
N ALA A 121 1.10 -14.03 -7.95
CA ALA A 121 2.23 -14.95 -8.06
C ALA A 121 2.22 -16.03 -6.95
N LEU A 122 1.03 -16.54 -6.64
CA LEU A 122 0.87 -17.62 -5.67
C LEU A 122 1.02 -18.95 -6.42
N ARG A 123 1.94 -19.80 -5.96
CA ARG A 123 2.02 -21.19 -6.41
C ARG A 123 1.24 -22.04 -5.42
N ASN A 124 0.29 -22.83 -5.95
CA ASN A 124 -0.38 -23.84 -5.16
C ASN A 124 0.64 -24.93 -4.79
N VAL A 125 0.74 -25.26 -3.50
CA VAL A 125 1.47 -26.44 -3.00
C VAL A 125 0.53 -27.65 -3.03
#